data_AF-A0A8C0CWJ7-F1
#
_entry.id   AF-A0A8C0CWJ7-F1
#
_cell.length_a   1.000
_cell.length_b   1.000
_cell.length_c   1.000
_cell.angle_alpha   90.00
_cell.angle_beta   90.00
_cell.angle_gamma   90.00
#
_symmetry.space_group_name_H-M   'P 1'
#
loop_
_entity.id
_entity.type
_entity.pdbx_description
1 polymer ?
#
loop_
_entity_poly.entity_id
_entity_poly.type
_entity_poly.pdbx_seq_one_letter_code
_entity_poly.pdbx_strand_id
1 'polypeptide(L)'
;MSLLLPLALCTLAVCCGAAPPPQPAPSPSPLLSLACNSSYVLDIANLVLQDINGDREDGYVLSLNRVSDAREHEQEAGLGSLFYFTLDVLETGCHVLSRRSWKNCGVRPLHKSKKRSEV
;
A
#
# COMPACT_ATOMS: atom_id res chain seq x y z
N MET A 1 4.36 -68.82 -8.16
CA MET A 1 4.02 -67.70 -9.07
C MET A 1 3.26 -66.54 -8.37
N SER A 2 3.19 -66.49 -7.03
CA SER A 2 2.38 -65.45 -6.32
C SER A 2 3.15 -64.23 -5.78
N LEU A 3 4.49 -64.18 -5.87
CA LEU A 3 5.25 -62.98 -5.45
C LEU A 3 5.47 -61.95 -6.57
N LEU A 4 5.21 -62.32 -7.83
CA LEU A 4 5.39 -61.43 -8.98
C LEU A 4 4.34 -60.31 -9.02
N LEU A 5 3.10 -60.62 -8.61
CA LEU A 5 2.00 -59.67 -8.56
C LEU A 5 2.21 -58.53 -7.54
N PRO A 6 2.57 -58.81 -6.27
CA PRO A 6 2.83 -57.74 -5.30
C PRO A 6 4.07 -56.92 -5.65
N LEU A 7 5.12 -57.53 -6.22
CA LEU A 7 6.30 -56.81 -6.69
C LEU A 7 5.96 -55.83 -7.84
N ALA A 8 5.12 -56.24 -8.78
CA ALA A 8 4.66 -55.37 -9.87
C ALA A 8 3.80 -54.19 -9.35
N LEU A 9 2.94 -54.44 -8.35
CA LEU A 9 2.14 -53.40 -7.70
C LEU A 9 3.02 -52.38 -6.95
N CYS A 10 4.07 -52.83 -6.25
CA CYS A 10 5.01 -51.93 -5.57
C CYS A 10 5.78 -51.03 -6.55
N THR A 11 6.16 -51.55 -7.74
CA THR A 11 6.84 -50.72 -8.77
C THR A 11 5.94 -49.64 -9.36
N LEU A 12 4.62 -49.91 -9.50
CA LEU A 12 3.67 -48.91 -9.99
C LEU A 12 3.42 -47.78 -8.99
N ALA A 13 3.40 -48.09 -7.68
CA ALA A 13 3.21 -47.08 -6.64
C ALA A 13 4.40 -46.11 -6.51
N VAL A 14 5.62 -46.59 -6.76
CA VAL A 14 6.85 -45.77 -6.67
C VAL A 14 7.00 -44.79 -7.84
N CYS A 15 6.38 -45.08 -9.00
CA CYS A 15 6.45 -44.21 -10.18
C CYS A 15 5.37 -43.11 -10.24
N CYS A 16 4.40 -43.10 -9.33
CA CYS A 16 3.33 -42.09 -9.29
C CYS A 16 3.72 -40.81 -8.51
N GLY A 17 4.96 -40.36 -8.68
CA GLY A 17 5.36 -39.01 -8.26
C GLY A 17 4.81 -37.99 -9.26
N ALA A 18 3.60 -37.47 -9.01
CA ALA A 18 3.11 -36.31 -9.74
C ALA A 18 3.92 -35.08 -9.29
N ALA A 19 4.95 -34.72 -10.06
CA ALA A 19 5.53 -33.40 -9.94
C ALA A 19 4.46 -32.38 -10.35
N PRO A 20 4.21 -31.32 -9.56
CA PRO A 20 3.38 -30.22 -10.04
C PRO A 20 3.95 -29.74 -11.38
N PRO A 21 3.11 -29.42 -12.37
CA PRO A 21 3.63 -28.77 -13.57
C PRO A 21 4.44 -27.54 -13.11
N PRO A 22 5.56 -27.21 -13.78
CA PRO A 22 6.31 -26.00 -13.46
C PRO A 22 5.33 -24.84 -13.52
N GLN A 23 4.93 -24.35 -12.35
CA GLN A 23 4.04 -23.21 -12.27
C GLN A 23 4.85 -22.04 -12.82
N PRO A 24 4.32 -21.29 -13.82
CA PRO A 24 4.89 -20.00 -14.14
C PRO A 24 5.02 -19.24 -12.83
N ALA A 25 6.23 -18.75 -12.52
CA ALA A 25 6.39 -17.86 -11.37
C ALA A 25 5.33 -16.76 -11.50
N PRO A 26 4.61 -16.40 -10.42
CA PRO A 26 3.66 -15.29 -10.46
C PRO A 26 4.39 -14.10 -11.07
N SER A 27 3.95 -13.64 -12.24
CA SER A 27 4.49 -12.43 -12.82
C SER A 27 4.14 -11.31 -11.85
N PRO A 28 5.11 -10.61 -11.25
CA PRO A 28 4.79 -9.57 -10.28
C PRO A 28 3.86 -8.57 -10.96
N SER A 29 2.68 -8.34 -10.37
CA SER A 29 1.73 -7.37 -10.92
C SER A 29 2.45 -6.02 -11.04
N PRO A 30 2.30 -5.33 -12.17
CA PRO A 30 3.08 -4.12 -12.43
C PRO A 30 2.77 -3.05 -11.39
N LEU A 31 3.82 -2.38 -10.90
CA LEU A 31 3.68 -1.13 -10.16
C LEU A 31 3.51 0.01 -11.15
N LEU A 32 2.28 0.53 -11.25
CA LEU A 32 1.94 1.63 -12.13
C LEU A 32 2.33 2.96 -11.47
N SER A 33 3.12 3.78 -12.17
CA SER A 33 3.35 5.16 -11.77
C SER A 33 2.17 6.02 -12.21
N LEU A 34 1.58 6.76 -11.28
CA LEU A 34 0.43 7.62 -11.52
C LEU A 34 0.84 9.10 -11.62
N ALA A 35 0.07 9.88 -12.38
CA ALA A 35 0.25 11.32 -12.44
C ALA A 35 -0.16 11.97 -11.11
N CYS A 36 0.80 12.59 -10.42
CA CYS A 36 0.64 13.18 -9.09
C CYS A 36 -0.41 14.30 -9.02
N ASN A 37 -0.71 14.95 -10.14
CA ASN A 37 -1.69 16.04 -10.25
C ASN A 37 -3.04 15.59 -10.85
N SER A 38 -3.24 14.30 -11.10
CA SER A 38 -4.54 13.79 -11.55
C SER A 38 -5.58 13.91 -10.43
N SER A 39 -6.83 14.21 -10.78
CA SER A 39 -7.92 14.28 -9.80
C SER A 39 -8.07 12.98 -9.03
N TYR A 40 -7.95 11.84 -9.71
CA TYR A 40 -7.99 10.50 -9.12
C TYR A 40 -6.97 10.33 -7.99
N VAL A 41 -5.70 10.66 -8.25
CA VAL A 41 -4.64 10.61 -7.23
C VAL A 41 -4.91 11.57 -6.08
N LEU A 42 -5.33 12.81 -6.38
CA LEU A 42 -5.58 13.81 -5.35
C LEU A 42 -6.75 13.43 -4.45
N ASP A 43 -7.80 12.80 -4.98
CA ASP A 43 -8.94 12.34 -4.21
C ASP A 43 -8.54 11.24 -3.22
N ILE A 44 -7.74 10.27 -3.66
CA ILE A 44 -7.21 9.22 -2.76
C ILE A 44 -6.25 9.82 -1.74
N ALA A 45 -5.34 10.72 -2.16
CA ALA A 45 -4.42 11.39 -1.24
C ALA A 45 -5.17 12.19 -0.15
N ASN A 46 -6.32 12.78 -0.49
CA ASN A 46 -7.17 13.47 0.48
C ASN A 46 -7.74 12.51 1.54
N LEU A 47 -8.17 11.32 1.13
CA LEU A 47 -8.67 10.27 2.04
C LEU A 47 -7.54 9.75 2.94
N VAL A 48 -6.40 9.39 2.34
CA VAL A 48 -5.21 8.94 3.07
C VAL A 48 -4.79 9.96 4.13
N LEU A 49 -4.74 11.25 3.78
CA LEU A 49 -4.36 12.29 4.73
C LEU A 49 -5.43 12.52 5.81
N GLN A 50 -6.71 12.34 5.49
CA GLN A 50 -7.79 12.41 6.48
C GLN A 50 -7.64 11.27 7.49
N ASP A 51 -7.37 10.05 7.04
CA ASP A 51 -7.18 8.88 7.90
C ASP A 51 -5.93 9.03 8.78
N ILE A 52 -4.80 9.48 8.22
CA ILE A 52 -3.57 9.79 8.98
C ILE A 52 -3.88 10.80 10.10
N ASN A 53 -4.60 11.88 9.80
CA ASN A 53 -4.96 12.88 10.82
C ASN A 53 -5.95 12.34 11.86
N GLY A 54 -6.79 11.37 11.47
CA GLY A 54 -7.73 10.69 12.37
C GLY A 54 -7.04 9.73 13.34
N ASP A 55 -5.94 9.11 12.93
CA ASP A 55 -5.18 8.17 13.77
C ASP A 55 -4.23 8.88 14.75
N ARG A 56 -3.74 10.07 14.39
CA ARG A 56 -2.81 10.84 15.23
C ARG A 56 -3.45 11.30 16.54
N GLU A 57 -2.76 11.02 17.65
CA GLU A 57 -3.18 11.43 18.99
C GLU A 57 -2.53 12.73 19.50
N ASP A 58 -1.41 13.14 18.90
CA ASP A 58 -0.68 14.37 19.28
C ASP A 58 -0.26 15.25 18.08
N GLY A 59 -0.05 16.52 18.40
CA GLY A 59 0.41 17.56 17.49
C GLY A 59 -0.73 18.22 16.73
N TYR A 60 -0.42 18.70 15.54
CA TYR A 60 -1.34 19.48 14.72
C TYR A 60 -1.76 18.70 13.48
N VAL A 61 -2.98 19.00 13.03
CA VAL A 61 -3.55 18.47 11.79
C VAL A 61 -2.60 18.84 10.64
N LEU A 62 -2.32 17.87 9.79
CA LEU A 62 -1.52 18.02 8.58
C LEU A 62 -2.41 18.40 7.40
N SER A 63 -1.99 19.39 6.62
CA SER A 63 -2.58 19.72 5.31
C SER A 63 -1.71 19.20 4.18
N LEU A 64 -2.34 18.81 3.06
CA LEU A 64 -1.62 18.39 1.86
C LEU A 64 -0.99 19.60 1.17
N ASN A 65 0.32 19.56 0.91
CA ASN A 65 1.00 20.54 0.05
C ASN A 65 1.04 20.05 -1.39
N ARG A 66 1.56 18.83 -1.60
CA ARG A 66 1.57 18.16 -2.90
C ARG A 66 1.73 16.65 -2.74
N VAL A 67 1.39 15.92 -3.79
CA VAL A 67 1.80 14.52 -3.97
C VAL A 67 3.15 14.53 -4.70
N SER A 68 4.16 13.94 -4.08
CA SER A 68 5.53 13.87 -4.62
C SER A 68 5.79 12.59 -5.40
N ASP A 69 5.10 11.50 -5.04
CA ASP A 69 5.12 10.22 -5.75
C ASP A 69 3.79 9.50 -5.51
N ALA A 70 3.30 8.82 -6.54
CA ALA A 70 2.08 8.03 -6.50
C ALA A 70 2.25 6.77 -7.34
N ARG A 71 2.17 5.60 -6.70
CA ARG A 71 2.24 4.30 -7.37
C ARG A 71 1.06 3.44 -6.96
N GLU A 72 0.57 2.66 -7.92
CA GLU A 72 -0.53 1.73 -7.72
C GLU A 72 -0.09 0.32 -8.07
N HIS A 73 -0.45 -0.62 -7.20
CA HIS A 73 -0.32 -2.03 -7.43
C HIS A 73 -1.73 -2.62 -7.49
N GLU A 74 -2.17 -3.00 -8.68
CA GLU A 74 -3.41 -3.75 -8.83
C GLU A 74 -3.20 -5.17 -8.30
N GLN A 75 -4.01 -5.56 -7.31
CA GLN A 75 -3.97 -6.91 -6.76
C GLN A 75 -4.67 -7.89 -7.71
N GLU A 76 -4.15 -9.11 -7.77
CA GLU A 76 -4.72 -10.17 -8.60
C GLU A 76 -6.20 -10.42 -8.28
N ALA A 77 -6.93 -10.91 -9.29
CA ALA A 77 -8.33 -11.32 -9.17
C ALA A 77 -9.31 -10.23 -8.68
N GLY A 78 -8.98 -8.95 -8.87
CA GLY A 78 -9.90 -7.84 -8.58
C GLY A 78 -10.10 -7.57 -7.09
N LEU A 79 -9.16 -8.00 -6.24
CA LEU A 79 -9.18 -7.75 -4.79
C LEU A 79 -9.01 -6.26 -4.44
N GLY A 80 -8.67 -5.42 -5.41
CA GLY A 80 -8.53 -3.97 -5.29
C GLY A 80 -7.12 -3.50 -5.61
N SER A 81 -6.83 -2.27 -5.19
CA SER A 81 -5.55 -1.60 -5.47
C SER A 81 -4.83 -1.25 -4.18
N LEU A 82 -3.51 -1.44 -4.17
CA LEU A 82 -2.63 -0.95 -3.12
C LEU A 82 -1.90 0.29 -3.63
N PHE A 83 -2.02 1.39 -2.89
CA PHE A 83 -1.38 2.66 -3.23
C PHE A 83 -0.16 2.93 -2.37
N TYR A 84 0.93 3.32 -3.03
CA TYR A 84 2.13 3.83 -2.39
C TYR A 84 2.22 5.33 -2.67
N PHE A 85 2.04 6.14 -1.64
CA PHE A 85 2.12 7.59 -1.73
C PHE A 85 3.33 8.16 -1.00
N THR A 86 3.98 9.12 -1.63
CA THR A 86 4.84 10.08 -0.92
C THR A 86 4.13 11.43 -0.91
N LEU A 87 3.65 11.85 0.26
CA LEU A 87 2.92 13.09 0.44
C LEU A 87 3.83 14.13 1.11
N ASP A 88 3.95 15.30 0.50
CA ASP A 88 4.53 16.46 1.17
C ASP A 88 3.41 17.16 1.94
N VAL A 89 3.59 17.28 3.25
CA VAL A 89 2.58 17.79 4.18
C VAL A 89 3.08 19.02 4.93
N LEU A 90 2.13 19.84 5.38
CA LEU A 90 2.40 21.03 6.18
C LEU A 90 1.61 20.99 7.49
N GLU A 91 2.22 21.49 8.56
CA GLU A 91 1.58 21.63 9.87
C GLU A 91 0.53 22.77 9.83
N THR A 92 -0.65 22.55 10.38
CA THR A 92 -1.70 23.57 10.48
C THR A 92 -1.80 24.15 11.89
N GLY A 93 -2.69 25.14 12.08
CA GLY A 93 -2.99 25.68 13.42
C GLY A 93 -3.95 24.83 14.26
N CYS A 94 -4.57 23.79 13.71
CA CYS A 94 -5.53 22.95 14.42
C CYS A 94 -4.81 21.82 15.16
N HIS A 95 -5.12 21.61 16.44
CA HIS A 95 -4.67 20.40 17.15
C HIS A 95 -5.42 19.16 16.63
N VAL A 96 -4.76 17.99 16.56
CA VAL A 96 -5.39 16.74 16.04
C VAL A 96 -6.63 16.32 16.84
N LEU A 97 -6.63 16.56 18.16
CA LEU A 97 -7.78 16.32 19.04
C LEU A 97 -9.04 17.15 18.69
N SER A 98 -8.90 18.22 17.90
CA SER A 98 -10.06 18.98 17.42
C SER A 98 -10.91 18.19 16.41
N ARG A 99 -10.36 17.11 15.83
CA ARG A 99 -10.98 16.26 14.80
C ARG A 99 -11.50 17.04 13.58
N ARG A 100 -11.00 18.26 13.36
CA ARG A 100 -11.36 19.09 12.21
C ARG A 100 -10.71 18.54 10.95
N SER A 101 -11.45 18.59 9.85
CA SER A 101 -10.87 18.37 8.52
C SER A 101 -9.73 19.36 8.27
N TRP A 102 -8.62 18.86 7.72
CA TRP A 102 -7.46 19.67 7.37
C TRP A 102 -7.79 20.80 6.38
N LYS A 103 -8.83 20.63 5.55
CA LYS A 103 -9.32 21.67 4.62
C LYS A 103 -9.85 22.91 5.34
N ASN A 104 -10.22 22.77 6.62
CA ASN A 104 -10.72 23.85 7.47
C ASN A 104 -9.65 24.39 8.44
N CYS A 105 -8.40 23.97 8.28
CA CYS A 105 -7.30 24.30 9.15
C CYS A 105 -6.24 25.10 8.39
N GLY A 106 -6.04 26.35 8.79
CA GLY A 106 -5.05 27.23 8.16
C GLY A 106 -3.63 26.70 8.37
N VAL A 107 -2.85 26.68 7.29
CA VAL A 107 -1.43 26.32 7.34
C VAL A 107 -0.69 27.25 8.30
N ARG A 108 0.12 26.66 9.17
CA ARG A 108 0.90 27.41 10.15
C ARG A 108 2.11 28.05 9.46
N PRO A 109 2.49 29.29 9.79
CA PRO A 109 3.71 29.88 9.25
C PRO A 109 4.92 28.99 9.52
N LEU A 110 5.80 28.83 8.51
CA LEU A 110 6.96 27.93 8.59
C LEU A 110 7.86 28.22 9.81
N HIS A 111 8.03 29.50 10.16
CA HIS A 111 8.85 29.91 11.31
C HIS A 111 8.29 29.47 12.67
N LYS A 112 7.01 29.06 12.75
CA LYS A 112 6.38 28.52 13.96
C LYS A 112 6.27 27.00 13.95
N SER A 113 6.48 26.38 12.78
CA SER A 113 6.36 24.93 12.61
C SER A 113 7.62 24.24 13.12
N LYS A 114 7.50 23.00 13.59
CA LYS A 114 8.70 22.23 13.98
C LYS A 114 9.55 22.00 12.72
N LYS A 115 10.81 22.42 12.73
CA LYS A 115 11.75 22.09 11.64
C LYS A 115 12.01 20.59 11.65
N ARG A 116 12.07 19.99 10.46
CA ARG A 116 12.60 18.63 10.29
C ARG A 116 14.03 18.65 10.83
N SER A 117 14.30 17.88 11.89
CA SER A 117 15.69 17.57 12.23
C SER A 117 16.20 16.64 11.15
N GLU A 118 17.18 17.08 10.36
CA GLU A 118 18.03 16.16 9.61
C GLU A 118 18.83 15.39 10.66
N VAL A 119 18.56 14.09 10.73
CA VAL A 119 19.35 13.12 11.50
C VAL A 119 20.42 12.56 10.57
#